data_AF-A0A7Y2TTA2-F1
#
_entry.id   AF-A0A7Y2TTA2-F1
#
_cell.length_a   1.000
_cell.length_b   1.000
_cell.length_c   1.000
_cell.angle_alpha   90.00
_cell.angle_beta   90.00
_cell.angle_gamma   90.00
#
_symmetry.space_group_name_H-M   'P 1'
#
loop_
_entity.id
_entity.type
_entity.pdbx_description
1 polymer ?
#
loop_
_entity_poly.entity_id
_entity_poly.type
_entity_poly.pdbx_seq_one_letter_code
_entity_poly.pdbx_strand_id
1 'polypeptide(L)' 'GPGGTGNTVDLRGCEQWTLDESGLIRESLGHMDDAEFQRQLSRGIEDEGTEP' A
#
# COMPACT_ATOMS: atom_id res chain seq x y z
N GLY A 1 7.20 -11.99 7.38
CA GLY A 1 8.31 -12.38 8.27
C GLY A 1 7.75 -12.95 9.57
N PRO A 2 8.60 -13.44 10.49
CA PRO A 2 8.14 -13.92 11.81
C PRO A 2 7.39 -12.79 12.53
N GLY A 3 6.15 -13.04 12.95
CA GLY A 3 5.28 -12.04 13.59
C GLY A 3 4.35 -11.26 12.64
N GLY A 4 4.34 -11.55 11.33
CA GLY A 4 3.35 -11.01 10.41
C GLY A 4 2.02 -11.79 10.47
N THR A 5 0.94 -11.19 9.98
CA THR A 5 -0.38 -11.85 9.94
C THR A 5 -0.46 -12.97 8.90
N GLY A 6 0.42 -12.98 7.90
CA GLY A 6 0.39 -13.93 6.79
C GLY A 6 -0.67 -13.63 5.73
N ASN A 7 -1.45 -12.56 5.94
CA ASN A 7 -2.49 -12.13 5.03
C ASN A 7 -1.90 -11.46 3.78
N THR A 8 -2.48 -11.76 2.61
CA THR A 8 -2.23 -11.01 1.38
C THR A 8 -2.84 -9.61 1.51
N VAL A 9 -2.14 -8.62 0.98
CA VAL A 9 -2.63 -7.24 0.83
C VAL A 9 -2.47 -6.79 -0.64
N ASP A 10 -3.49 -6.16 -1.20
CA ASP A 10 -3.44 -5.39 -2.44
C ASP A 10 -3.30 -3.91 -2.08
N LEU A 11 -2.06 -3.41 -2.15
CA LEU A 11 -1.74 -2.04 -1.79
C LEU A 11 -1.88 -1.12 -3.01
N ARG A 12 -2.80 -0.16 -2.90
CA ARG A 12 -3.03 0.87 -3.92
C ARG A 12 -2.68 2.25 -3.39
N GLY A 13 -2.04 3.05 -4.23
CA GLY A 13 -1.61 4.38 -3.87
C GLY A 13 -0.85 5.07 -5.00
N CYS A 14 -0.36 6.27 -4.69
CA CYS A 14 0.56 7.01 -5.54
C CYS A 14 1.68 7.59 -4.71
N GLU A 15 2.77 7.94 -5.37
CA GLU A 15 3.87 8.64 -4.75
C GLU A 15 4.10 9.97 -5.45
N GLN A 16 4.36 11.00 -4.66
CA GLN A 16 4.73 12.33 -5.11
C GLN A 16 6.19 12.59 -4.78
N TRP A 17 6.95 13.01 -5.79
CA TRP A 17 8.35 13.40 -5.63
C TRP A 17 8.52 14.88 -5.95
N THR A 18 9.22 15.57 -5.06
CA THR A 18 9.74 16.92 -5.33
C THR A 18 11.20 16.78 -5.73
N LEU A 19 11.55 17.26 -6.93
CA LEU A 19 12.93 17.27 -7.41
C LEU A 19 13.57 18.65 -7.18
N ASP A 20 14.86 18.69 -6.87
CA ASP A 20 15.64 19.93 -6.84
C ASP A 20 16.08 20.38 -8.25
N GLU A 21 16.81 21.50 -8.31
CA GLU A 21 17.33 22.05 -9.57
C GLU A 21 18.32 21.12 -10.29
N SER A 22 18.92 20.17 -9.58
CA SER A 22 19.79 19.14 -10.16
C SER A 22 19.02 17.88 -10.59
N GLY A 23 17.69 17.87 -10.43
CA GLY A 23 16.82 16.73 -10.73
C GLY A 23 16.89 15.61 -9.69
N LEU A 24 17.42 15.88 -8.50
CA LEU A 24 17.51 14.89 -7.41
C LEU A 24 16.27 14.94 -6.54
N ILE A 25 15.88 13.80 -5.96
CA ILE A 25 14.74 13.73 -5.03
C ILE A 25 15.08 14.53 -3.78
N ARG A 26 14.35 15.62 -3.58
CA ARG A 26 14.38 16.43 -2.37
C ARG A 26 13.38 15.94 -1.33
N GLU A 27 12.23 15.46 -1.79
CA GLU A 27 11.15 14.95 -0.92
C GLU A 27 10.39 13.82 -1.64
N SER A 28 9.99 12.81 -0.86
CA SER A 28 9.23 11.64 -1.30
C SER A 28 8.03 11.45 -0.38
N LEU A 29 6.81 11.62 -0.90
CA LEU A 29 5.57 11.50 -0.16
C LEU A 29 4.70 10.40 -0.76
N GLY A 30 4.51 9.33 0.02
CA GLY A 30 3.60 8.24 -0.32
C GLY A 30 2.17 8.55 0.14
N HIS A 31 1.21 8.29 -0.73
CA HIS A 31 -0.22 8.36 -0.43
C HIS A 31 -0.85 7.00 -0.68
N MET A 32 -1.48 6.45 0.35
CA MET A 32 -2.18 5.17 0.30
C MET A 32 -3.43 5.25 1.16
N ASP A 33 -4.39 4.35 0.91
CA ASP A 33 -5.52 4.19 1.81
C ASP A 33 -5.09 3.36 3.03
N ASP A 34 -4.74 4.06 4.11
CA ASP A 34 -4.32 3.42 5.36
C ASP A 34 -5.45 2.59 5.97
N ALA A 35 -6.71 3.00 5.82
CA ALA A 35 -7.84 2.26 6.39
C ALA A 35 -8.03 0.92 5.66
N GLU A 36 -7.92 0.93 4.34
CA GLU A 36 -7.95 -0.26 3.50
C GLU A 36 -6.79 -1.20 3.82
N PHE A 37 -5.58 -0.66 3.91
CA PHE A 37 -4.39 -1.42 4.25
C PHE A 37 -4.54 -2.08 5.63
N GLN A 38 -5.01 -1.35 6.65
CA GLN A 38 -5.21 -1.92 7.98
C GLN A 38 -6.33 -2.98 8.01
N ARG A 39 -7.39 -2.83 7.20
CA ARG A 39 -8.42 -3.85 7.05
C ARG A 39 -7.83 -5.13 6.48
N GLN A 40 -7.13 -5.05 5.34
CA GLN A 40 -6.55 -6.20 4.68
C GLN A 40 -5.44 -6.84 5.52
N LEU A 41 -4.63 -6.03 6.21
CA LEU A 41 -3.60 -6.54 7.10
C LEU A 41 -4.20 -7.41 8.21
N SER A 42 -5.37 -7.01 8.73
CA SER A 42 -6.09 -7.70 9.80
C SER A 42 -6.87 -8.92 9.32
N ARG A 43 -7.49 -8.87 8.13
CA ARG A 43 -8.49 -9.87 7.68
C ARG A 43 -8.19 -10.53 6.34
N GLY A 44 -7.12 -10.14 5.65
CA GLY A 44 -6.85 -10.51 4.27
C GLY A 44 -7.65 -9.68 3.27
N ILE A 45 -7.31 -9.84 2.00
CA ILE A 45 -8.19 -9.43 0.91
C ILE A 45 -9.45 -10.30 0.93
N GLU A 46 -10.62 -9.68 0.82
CA GLU A 46 -11.85 -10.42 0.53
C GLU A 46 -11.76 -10.86 -0.93
N ASP A 47 -11.93 -12.15 -1.20
CA ASP A 47 -11.89 -12.69 -2.55
C ASP A 47 -13.20 -12.30 -3.26
N GLU A 48 -13.23 -11.14 -3.92
CA GLU A 48 -14.33 -10.78 -4.82
C GLU A 48 -14.25 -11.65 -6.07
N GLY A 49 -14.85 -12.85 -6.00
CA GLY A 49 -15.25 -13.62 -7.17
C GLY A 49 -14.75 -15.06 -7.25
N THR A 50 -15.24 -15.93 -6.36
CA THR A 50 -15.71 -17.23 -6.85
C THR A 50 -17.22 -17.11 -7.08
N GLU A 51 -17.62 -16.76 -8.30
CA GLU A 51 -18.95 -17.19 -8.76
C GLU A 51 -18.93 -18.74 -8.85
N PRO A 52 -20.00 -19.43 -8.41
CA PRO A 52 -20.07 -20.89 -8.42
C PRO A 52 -20.03 -21.50 -9.83
#